data_AF-X1SAN5-F1
#
_entry.id   AF-X1SAN5-F1
#
_cell.length_a   1.000
_cell.length_b   1.000
_cell.length_c   1.000
_cell.angle_alpha   90.00
_cell.angle_beta   90.00
_cell.angle_gamma   90.00
#
_symmetry.space_group_name_H-M   'P 1'
#
loop_
_entity.id
_entity.type
_entity.pdbx_description
1 polymer ?
#
loop_
_entity_poly.entity_id
_entity_poly.type
_entity_poly.pdbx_seq_one_letter_code
_entity_poly.pdbx_strand_id
1 'polypeptide(L)'
;PVKYQDYYLVDGGVVNPVPVDVVQKMGADIIIAVSLAKINPYTTILMIDKETGHLKEVESLEDLKVNKKENLKFKDTEKITSLADKEKGILKQTIEQVKSKLEGPNIFEIISQSIDIMEAKITDQCLEGADVVIVPFGIKEITLFDFDKAEMLIKGGIMATMINIPEIKRAIKEKLRE
;
A
#
# COMPACT_ATOMS: atom_id res chain seq x y z
N PRO A 1 5.07 10.84 14.00
CA PRO A 1 5.83 10.30 15.16
C PRO A 1 5.34 10.95 16.45
N VAL A 2 5.43 10.24 17.57
CA VAL A 2 5.04 10.73 18.91
C VAL A 2 6.23 10.61 19.85
N LYS A 3 6.56 11.67 20.60
CA LYS A 3 7.64 11.61 21.60
C LYS A 3 7.15 10.88 22.83
N TYR A 4 7.91 9.87 23.27
CA TYR A 4 7.68 9.15 24.51
C TYR A 4 9.01 8.90 25.20
N GLN A 5 9.19 9.49 26.39
CA GLN A 5 10.48 9.54 27.08
C GLN A 5 11.58 10.11 26.14
N ASP A 6 12.68 9.39 25.99
CA ASP A 6 13.82 9.74 25.14
C ASP A 6 13.69 9.23 23.69
N TYR A 7 12.54 8.63 23.33
CA TYR A 7 12.29 8.03 22.04
C TYR A 7 11.26 8.81 21.22
N TYR A 8 11.39 8.73 19.90
CA TYR A 8 10.34 9.08 18.95
C TYR A 8 9.73 7.80 18.40
N LEU A 9 8.45 7.58 18.70
CA LEU A 9 7.71 6.41 18.28
C LEU A 9 7.05 6.66 16.92
N VAL A 10 7.06 5.63 16.10
CA VAL A 10 6.30 5.52 14.85
C VAL A 10 5.35 4.33 14.96
N ASP A 11 4.53 4.14 13.94
CA ASP A 11 3.62 2.99 13.86
C ASP A 11 4.42 1.66 13.92
N GLY A 12 3.82 0.63 14.54
CA GLY A 12 4.42 -0.69 14.68
C GLY A 12 4.39 -1.54 13.42
N GLY A 13 3.62 -1.17 12.38
CA GLY A 13 3.49 -1.91 11.12
C GLY A 13 4.82 -2.15 10.42
N VAL A 14 5.79 -1.24 10.58
CA VAL A 14 7.15 -1.38 10.02
C VAL A 14 8.05 -2.38 10.78
N VAL A 15 7.60 -2.93 11.92
CA VAL A 15 8.40 -3.87 12.74
C VAL A 15 7.63 -5.14 13.09
N ASN A 16 6.37 -5.04 13.48
CA ASN A 16 5.54 -6.19 13.88
C ASN A 16 4.05 -5.91 13.54
N PRO A 17 3.64 -5.99 12.26
CA PRO A 17 2.30 -5.62 11.80
C PRO A 17 1.19 -6.53 12.31
N VAL A 18 1.48 -7.80 12.57
CA VAL A 18 0.52 -8.76 13.16
C VAL A 18 1.19 -9.47 14.35
N PRO A 19 1.06 -8.98 15.59
CA PRO A 19 1.90 -9.38 16.72
C PRO A 19 1.50 -10.71 17.38
N VAL A 20 1.53 -11.81 16.62
CA VAL A 20 1.25 -13.18 17.09
C VAL A 20 2.17 -13.58 18.25
N ASP A 21 3.46 -13.32 18.11
CA ASP A 21 4.47 -13.67 19.11
C ASP A 21 4.21 -12.98 20.46
N VAL A 22 3.71 -11.75 20.44
CA VAL A 22 3.39 -10.97 21.63
C VAL A 22 2.23 -11.62 22.37
N VAL A 23 1.13 -11.91 21.69
CA VAL A 23 -0.06 -12.53 22.34
C VAL A 23 0.24 -13.96 22.80
N GLN A 24 1.12 -14.67 22.10
CA GLN A 24 1.62 -15.96 22.55
C GLN A 24 2.40 -15.85 23.86
N LYS A 25 3.33 -14.89 23.97
CA LYS A 25 4.09 -14.62 25.20
C LYS A 25 3.20 -14.15 26.36
N MET A 26 2.06 -13.53 26.04
CA MET A 26 1.04 -13.16 27.04
C MET A 26 0.26 -14.37 27.57
N GLY A 27 0.46 -15.57 27.00
CA GLY A 27 -0.18 -16.82 27.44
C GLY A 27 -1.50 -17.12 26.75
N ALA A 28 -1.72 -16.62 25.52
CA ALA A 28 -2.88 -17.01 24.74
C ALA A 28 -2.82 -18.51 24.38
N ASP A 29 -3.91 -19.24 24.68
CA ASP A 29 -4.01 -20.67 24.33
C ASP A 29 -4.31 -20.90 22.84
N ILE A 30 -4.99 -19.94 22.21
CA ILE A 30 -5.43 -19.97 20.82
C ILE A 30 -5.21 -18.59 20.23
N ILE A 31 -4.57 -18.53 19.07
CA ILE A 31 -4.29 -17.28 18.36
C ILE A 31 -4.98 -17.30 17.00
N ILE A 32 -5.91 -16.36 16.81
CA ILE A 32 -6.57 -16.09 15.54
C ILE A 32 -6.02 -14.78 15.01
N ALA A 33 -5.18 -14.85 13.98
CA ALA A 33 -4.59 -13.69 13.34
C ALA A 33 -5.48 -13.17 12.21
N VAL A 34 -5.57 -11.85 12.06
CA VAL A 34 -6.21 -11.20 10.92
C VAL A 34 -5.14 -10.44 10.14
N SER A 35 -4.91 -10.83 8.89
CA SER A 35 -3.91 -10.20 8.03
C SER A 35 -4.59 -9.36 6.95
N LEU A 36 -4.19 -8.10 6.86
CA LEU A 36 -4.56 -7.19 5.76
C LEU A 36 -3.52 -7.16 4.65
N ALA A 37 -2.34 -7.76 4.88
CA ALA A 37 -1.29 -7.82 3.88
C ALA A 37 -1.75 -8.67 2.69
N LYS A 38 -1.38 -8.24 1.48
CA LYS A 38 -1.55 -9.05 0.27
C LYS A 38 -0.73 -10.33 0.45
N ILE A 39 -1.38 -11.45 0.76
CA ILE A 39 -0.75 -12.78 0.70
C ILE A 39 -0.54 -13.12 -0.77
N ASN A 40 0.48 -12.55 -1.40
CA ASN A 40 1.08 -13.12 -2.60
C ASN A 40 2.52 -12.61 -2.80
N PRO A 41 3.53 -13.49 -2.77
CA PRO A 41 4.90 -13.13 -3.09
C PRO A 41 5.07 -13.01 -4.61
N TYR A 42 4.56 -11.93 -5.20
CA TYR A 42 5.03 -11.52 -6.52
C TYR A 42 6.18 -10.53 -6.33
N THR A 43 7.21 -10.67 -7.16
CA THR A 43 8.16 -9.59 -7.41
C THR A 43 7.36 -8.41 -7.94
N THR A 44 7.00 -7.46 -7.07
CA THR A 44 6.35 -6.22 -7.50
C THR A 44 7.34 -5.42 -8.34
N ILE A 45 7.19 -5.49 -9.66
CA ILE A 45 7.91 -4.65 -10.61
C ILE A 45 7.13 -3.34 -10.69
N LEU A 46 7.73 -2.26 -10.20
CA LEU A 46 7.17 -0.92 -10.28
C LEU A 46 7.70 -0.22 -11.53
N MET A 47 6.79 0.27 -12.35
CA MET A 47 7.11 1.19 -13.45
C MET A 47 6.63 2.58 -13.13
N ILE A 48 7.35 3.56 -13.67
CA ILE A 48 6.94 4.96 -13.63
C ILE A 48 6.23 5.22 -14.95
N ASP A 49 4.95 5.59 -14.87
CA ASP A 49 4.24 6.12 -16.02
C ASP A 49 4.89 7.46 -16.40
N LYS A 50 5.39 7.55 -17.64
CA LYS A 50 6.16 8.72 -18.09
C LYS A 50 5.30 9.97 -18.33
N GLU A 51 3.99 9.80 -18.49
CA GLU A 51 3.06 10.92 -18.77
C GLU A 51 2.49 11.49 -17.47
N THR A 52 2.18 10.62 -16.52
CA THR A 52 1.52 10.97 -15.25
C THR A 52 2.48 11.03 -14.07
N GLY A 53 3.68 10.46 -14.21
CA GLY A 53 4.67 10.32 -13.13
C GLY A 53 4.26 9.33 -12.04
N HIS A 54 3.14 8.60 -12.17
CA HIS A 54 2.65 7.71 -11.12
C HIS A 54 3.37 6.35 -11.14
N LEU A 55 3.50 5.74 -9.96
CA LEU A 55 3.93 4.34 -9.86
C LEU A 55 2.81 3.41 -10.32
N LYS A 56 3.14 2.51 -11.23
CA LYS A 56 2.27 1.43 -11.69
C LYS A 56 2.90 0.08 -11.36
N GLU A 57 2.14 -0.77 -10.70
CA GLU A 57 2.50 -2.19 -10.51
C GLU A 57 2.31 -2.94 -11.84
N VAL A 58 3.34 -3.65 -12.27
CA VAL A 58 3.32 -4.49 -13.47
C VAL A 58 2.82 -5.88 -13.07
N GLU A 59 1.58 -6.20 -13.43
CA GLU A 59 0.94 -7.46 -13.06
C GLU A 59 1.41 -8.64 -13.94
N SER A 60 1.99 -8.41 -15.13
CA SER A 60 2.53 -9.49 -15.98
C SER A 60 3.68 -9.07 -16.93
N LEU A 61 4.46 -10.05 -17.43
CA LEU A 61 5.59 -9.82 -18.37
C LEU A 61 5.14 -9.30 -19.74
N GLU A 62 3.85 -9.38 -20.06
CA GLU A 62 3.26 -8.86 -21.30
C GLU A 62 3.17 -7.32 -21.32
N ASP A 63 3.02 -6.68 -20.15
CA ASP A 63 2.94 -5.22 -19.99
C ASP A 63 4.28 -4.51 -20.26
N LEU A 64 5.40 -5.24 -20.24
CA LEU A 64 6.75 -4.74 -20.54
C LEU A 64 7.00 -4.48 -22.04
N LYS A 65 6.10 -4.90 -22.94
CA LYS A 65 6.25 -4.71 -24.39
C LYS A 65 5.82 -3.30 -24.83
N VAL A 66 6.56 -2.28 -24.39
CA VAL A 66 6.29 -0.88 -24.79
C VAL A 66 6.69 -0.64 -26.26
N ASN A 67 5.74 -0.09 -27.00
CA ASN A 67 5.81 0.35 -28.40
C ASN A 67 7.03 1.26 -28.68
N LYS A 68 7.96 0.78 -29.51
CA LYS A 68 8.94 1.63 -30.21
C LYS A 68 8.24 2.40 -31.32
N LYS A 69 7.67 3.56 -31.04
CA LYS A 69 7.40 4.61 -32.04
C LYS A 69 6.91 5.84 -31.31
N GLU A 70 7.72 6.89 -31.28
CA GLU A 70 7.20 8.22 -31.57
C GLU A 70 8.32 9.19 -31.95
N ASN A 71 8.10 9.86 -33.08
CA ASN A 71 9.00 10.80 -33.73
C ASN A 71 8.77 12.21 -33.17
N LEU A 72 9.86 12.95 -32.97
CA LEU A 72 9.86 14.40 -32.80
C LEU A 72 9.28 15.12 -34.01
N LYS A 73 8.41 16.13 -33.81
CA LYS A 73 8.42 17.41 -34.56
C LYS A 73 7.82 18.57 -33.75
N PHE A 74 8.65 19.58 -33.50
CA PHE A 74 8.28 20.94 -33.05
C PHE A 74 7.69 21.76 -34.21
N LYS A 75 6.79 22.71 -33.92
CA LYS A 75 6.58 23.92 -34.73
C LYS A 75 5.97 25.07 -33.90
N ASP A 76 6.56 26.26 -34.09
CA ASP A 76 6.31 27.55 -33.44
C ASP A 76 4.94 28.19 -33.74
N THR A 77 4.48 29.10 -32.87
CA THR A 77 3.97 30.44 -33.25
C THR A 77 3.67 31.35 -32.03
N GLU A 78 4.52 32.38 -31.90
CA GLU A 78 4.26 33.81 -31.65
C GLU A 78 3.16 34.32 -30.68
N LYS A 79 3.64 34.85 -29.54
CA LYS A 79 3.54 36.26 -29.07
C LYS A 79 2.17 37.00 -28.99
N ILE A 80 1.86 37.36 -27.73
CA ILE A 80 1.28 38.64 -27.20
C ILE A 80 -0.25 38.70 -26.99
N THR A 81 -0.65 38.51 -25.72
CA THR A 81 -1.65 39.32 -24.97
C THR A 81 -1.30 39.26 -23.48
N SER A 82 -0.35 40.06 -23.00
CA SER A 82 -0.57 41.36 -22.34
C SER A 82 -1.00 41.29 -20.85
N LEU A 83 0.02 41.08 -20.00
CA LEU A 83 0.41 41.98 -18.88
C LEU A 83 -0.44 42.09 -17.61
N ALA A 84 -1.59 41.42 -17.47
CA ALA A 84 -2.26 41.20 -16.17
C ALA A 84 -2.08 39.77 -15.61
N ASP A 85 -1.61 38.84 -16.45
CA ASP A 85 -1.32 37.43 -16.12
C ASP A 85 0.13 37.18 -15.70
N LYS A 86 0.96 38.23 -15.55
CA LYS A 86 2.41 38.08 -15.35
C LYS A 86 2.76 37.47 -13.99
N GLU A 87 2.04 37.81 -12.92
CA GLU A 87 2.28 37.25 -11.58
C GLU A 87 1.72 35.83 -11.41
N LYS A 88 0.51 35.57 -11.93
CA LYS A 88 -0.02 34.20 -12.05
C LYS A 88 0.85 33.35 -12.96
N GLY A 89 1.39 33.91 -14.03
CA GLY A 89 2.27 33.26 -14.99
C GLY A 89 3.61 32.89 -14.38
N ILE A 90 4.21 33.75 -13.55
CA ILE A 90 5.46 33.42 -12.82
C ILE A 90 5.20 32.35 -11.76
N LEU A 91 4.11 32.45 -10.99
CA LEU A 91 3.76 31.44 -9.99
C LEU A 91 3.40 30.10 -10.65
N LYS A 92 2.64 30.12 -11.74
CA LYS A 92 2.28 28.94 -12.52
C LYS A 92 3.47 28.37 -13.28
N GLN A 93 4.39 29.19 -13.79
CA GLN A 93 5.69 28.75 -14.35
C GLN A 93 6.62 28.21 -13.28
N THR A 94 6.62 28.75 -12.07
CA THR A 94 7.42 28.21 -10.96
C THR A 94 6.82 26.88 -10.52
N ILE A 95 5.50 26.77 -10.44
CA ILE A 95 4.78 25.51 -10.16
C ILE A 95 4.97 24.51 -11.32
N GLU A 96 4.95 24.94 -12.58
CA GLU A 96 5.16 24.10 -13.76
C GLU A 96 6.63 23.71 -13.91
N GLN A 97 7.60 24.56 -13.55
CA GLN A 97 9.03 24.23 -13.48
C GLN A 97 9.37 23.33 -12.31
N VAL A 98 8.65 23.45 -11.19
CA VAL A 98 8.75 22.52 -10.06
C VAL A 98 8.08 21.20 -10.42
N LYS A 99 6.91 21.21 -11.09
CA LYS A 99 6.24 20.00 -11.61
C LYS A 99 7.05 19.31 -12.71
N SER A 100 7.68 20.05 -13.63
CA SER A 100 8.51 19.49 -14.71
C SER A 100 9.90 19.09 -14.25
N LYS A 101 10.38 19.59 -13.11
CA LYS A 101 11.57 19.05 -12.41
C LYS A 101 11.26 17.89 -11.49
N LEU A 102 9.98 17.66 -11.17
CA LEU A 102 9.48 16.46 -10.51
C LEU A 102 9.06 15.43 -11.57
N GLU A 103 9.90 15.23 -12.60
CA GLU A 103 9.79 14.07 -13.47
C GLU A 103 10.33 12.85 -12.72
N GLY A 104 9.39 12.09 -12.16
CA GLY A 104 9.67 10.89 -11.38
C GLY A 104 8.49 10.57 -10.47
N PRO A 105 8.46 9.35 -9.92
CA PRO A 105 7.43 8.95 -8.99
C PRO A 105 7.44 9.90 -7.80
N ASN A 106 6.25 10.31 -7.39
CA ASN A 106 6.07 11.17 -6.22
C ASN A 106 6.84 10.53 -5.06
N ILE A 107 7.81 11.24 -4.48
CA ILE A 107 8.68 10.71 -3.41
C ILE A 107 7.86 10.12 -2.25
N PHE A 108 6.68 10.70 -2.00
CA PHE A 108 5.74 10.17 -1.02
C PHE A 108 5.14 8.81 -1.45
N GLU A 109 4.79 8.64 -2.72
CA GLU A 109 4.32 7.35 -3.24
C GLU A 109 5.41 6.28 -3.16
N ILE A 110 6.66 6.62 -3.50
CA ILE A 110 7.79 5.68 -3.37
C ILE A 110 7.96 5.23 -1.93
N ILE A 111 7.96 6.19 -0.99
CA ILE A 111 8.15 5.89 0.44
C ILE A 111 6.99 5.04 0.95
N SER A 112 5.74 5.42 0.67
CA SER A 112 4.55 4.66 1.08
C SER A 112 4.57 3.24 0.52
N GLN A 113 4.84 3.08 -0.78
CA GLN A 113 4.91 1.77 -1.42
C GLN A 113 6.05 0.91 -0.85
N SER A 114 7.18 1.52 -0.49
CA SER A 114 8.29 0.82 0.15
C SER A 114 7.90 0.31 1.54
N ILE A 115 7.15 1.12 2.31
CA ILE A 115 6.61 0.72 3.62
C ILE A 115 5.65 -0.46 3.45
N ASP A 116 4.70 -0.38 2.51
CA ASP A 116 3.73 -1.45 2.26
C ASP A 116 4.42 -2.77 1.89
N ILE A 117 5.48 -2.73 1.07
CA ILE A 117 6.27 -3.91 0.70
C ILE A 117 6.99 -4.50 1.92
N MET A 118 7.63 -3.66 2.74
CA MET A 118 8.32 -4.11 3.94
C MET A 118 7.34 -4.72 4.95
N GLU A 119 6.20 -4.06 5.17
CA GLU A 119 5.13 -4.55 6.04
C GLU A 119 4.59 -5.89 5.58
N ALA A 120 4.30 -6.06 4.28
CA ALA A 120 3.86 -7.33 3.73
C ALA A 120 4.90 -8.44 3.94
N LYS A 121 6.20 -8.12 3.74
CA LYS A 121 7.28 -9.11 3.91
C LYS A 121 7.45 -9.54 5.37
N ILE A 122 7.31 -8.61 6.32
CA ILE A 122 7.40 -8.89 7.75
C ILE A 122 6.15 -9.65 8.22
N THR A 123 4.98 -9.31 7.69
CA THR A 123 3.70 -9.94 8.05
C THR A 123 3.74 -11.46 7.89
N ASP A 124 4.32 -11.97 6.80
CA ASP A 124 4.45 -13.43 6.60
C ASP A 124 5.19 -14.12 7.76
N GLN A 125 6.24 -13.49 8.30
CA GLN A 125 7.00 -14.02 9.43
C GLN A 125 6.23 -13.86 10.74
N CYS A 126 5.57 -12.72 10.91
CA CYS A 126 4.77 -12.42 12.09
C CYS A 126 3.54 -13.33 12.23
N LEU A 127 3.04 -13.90 11.13
CA LEU A 127 1.93 -14.85 11.15
C LEU A 127 2.36 -16.27 11.59
N GLU A 128 3.67 -16.56 11.66
CA GLU A 128 4.16 -17.83 12.17
C GLU A 128 3.70 -18.04 13.62
N GLY A 129 3.03 -19.16 13.88
CA GLY A 129 2.50 -19.51 15.21
C GLY A 129 1.04 -19.14 15.45
N ALA A 130 0.36 -18.48 14.50
CA ALA A 130 -1.09 -18.36 14.55
C ALA A 130 -1.76 -19.72 14.28
N ASP A 131 -2.80 -20.08 15.05
CA ASP A 131 -3.56 -21.31 14.82
C ASP A 131 -4.52 -21.16 13.64
N VAL A 132 -5.03 -19.95 13.42
CA VAL A 132 -5.91 -19.60 12.30
C VAL A 132 -5.53 -18.23 11.77
N VAL A 133 -5.43 -18.09 10.44
CA VAL A 133 -5.18 -16.80 9.78
C VAL A 133 -6.39 -16.45 8.92
N ILE A 134 -6.97 -15.27 9.15
CA ILE A 134 -8.11 -14.74 8.41
C ILE A 134 -7.64 -13.57 7.54
N VAL A 135 -8.03 -13.59 6.27
CA VAL A 135 -7.75 -12.52 5.31
C VAL A 135 -9.08 -11.95 4.80
N PRO A 136 -9.40 -10.68 5.07
CA PRO A 136 -10.62 -10.04 4.60
C PRO A 136 -10.72 -9.93 3.07
N PHE A 137 -11.94 -9.99 2.54
CA PHE A 137 -12.20 -9.77 1.11
C PHE A 137 -12.30 -8.29 0.75
N GLY A 138 -12.07 -7.97 -0.53
CA GLY A 138 -12.34 -6.64 -1.09
C GLY A 138 -11.27 -5.59 -0.81
N ILE A 139 -10.07 -6.00 -0.37
CA ILE A 139 -8.98 -5.10 0.01
C ILE A 139 -8.00 -4.76 -1.13
N LYS A 140 -8.06 -5.44 -2.29
CA LYS A 140 -7.03 -5.33 -3.36
C LYS A 140 -6.89 -3.91 -3.93
N GLU A 141 -7.99 -3.15 -3.99
CA GLU A 141 -8.07 -1.83 -4.66
C GLU A 141 -8.40 -0.70 -3.68
N ILE A 142 -7.97 -0.85 -2.43
CA ILE A 142 -8.29 0.07 -1.34
C ILE A 142 -7.02 0.73 -0.85
N THR A 143 -7.03 2.06 -0.83
CA THR A 143 -5.93 2.85 -0.28
C THR A 143 -6.16 3.15 1.20
N LEU A 144 -5.10 3.56 1.89
CA LEU A 144 -5.16 3.96 3.31
C LEU A 144 -6.18 5.10 3.57
N PHE A 145 -6.54 5.88 2.55
CA PHE A 145 -7.40 7.06 2.68
C PHE A 145 -8.80 6.88 2.11
N ASP A 146 -9.18 5.68 1.68
CA ASP A 146 -10.51 5.36 1.11
C ASP A 146 -11.58 5.15 2.19
N PHE A 147 -11.82 6.18 3.01
CA PHE A 147 -12.75 6.10 4.15
C PHE A 147 -14.23 5.92 3.75
N ASP A 148 -14.59 6.24 2.51
CA ASP A 148 -15.93 6.06 1.94
C ASP A 148 -16.29 4.57 1.75
N LYS A 149 -15.29 3.68 1.69
CA LYS A 149 -15.49 2.24 1.46
C LYS A 149 -15.64 1.43 2.74
N ALA A 150 -15.77 2.07 3.90
CA ALA A 150 -15.80 1.41 5.22
C ALA A 150 -16.86 0.29 5.34
N GLU A 151 -18.09 0.53 4.87
CA GLU A 151 -19.17 -0.45 4.96
C GLU A 151 -18.83 -1.75 4.19
N MET A 152 -18.23 -1.60 3.02
CA MET A 152 -17.78 -2.73 2.20
C MET A 152 -16.68 -3.53 2.89
N LEU A 153 -15.69 -2.84 3.47
CA LEU A 153 -14.56 -3.45 4.18
C LEU A 153 -15.01 -4.26 5.40
N ILE A 154 -15.94 -3.70 6.19
CA ILE A 154 -16.52 -4.38 7.36
C ILE A 154 -17.21 -5.67 6.92
N LYS A 155 -18.02 -5.62 5.85
CA LYS A 155 -18.66 -6.82 5.29
C LYS A 155 -17.63 -7.84 4.81
N GLY A 156 -16.55 -7.39 4.18
CA GLY A 156 -15.42 -8.23 3.76
C GLY A 156 -14.80 -9.02 4.90
N GLY A 157 -14.56 -8.36 6.05
CA GLY A 157 -14.05 -9.01 7.26
C GLY A 157 -15.03 -9.99 7.89
N ILE A 158 -16.32 -9.63 7.97
CA ILE A 158 -17.38 -10.52 8.47
C ILE A 158 -17.45 -11.79 7.63
N MET A 159 -17.53 -11.66 6.31
CA MET A 159 -17.61 -12.80 5.41
C MET A 159 -16.40 -13.72 5.51
N ALA A 160 -15.18 -13.15 5.55
CA ALA A 160 -13.95 -13.93 5.71
C ALA A 160 -13.96 -14.73 7.03
N THR A 161 -14.42 -14.11 8.12
CA THR A 161 -14.54 -14.79 9.41
C THR A 161 -15.58 -15.91 9.38
N MET A 162 -16.76 -15.66 8.78
CA MET A 162 -17.83 -16.65 8.67
C MET A 162 -17.38 -17.91 7.91
N ILE A 163 -16.59 -17.74 6.85
CA ILE A 163 -16.02 -18.86 6.08
C ILE A 163 -15.03 -19.67 6.93
N ASN A 164 -14.25 -19.02 7.79
CA ASN A 164 -13.25 -19.66 8.64
C ASN A 164 -13.82 -20.24 9.95
N ILE A 165 -15.12 -20.10 10.24
CA ILE A 165 -15.76 -20.69 11.43
C ILE A 165 -15.42 -22.18 11.65
N PRO A 166 -15.45 -23.06 10.62
CA PRO A 166 -15.11 -24.47 10.81
C PRO A 166 -13.66 -24.66 11.31
N GLU A 167 -12.72 -23.88 10.79
CA GLU A 167 -11.32 -23.94 11.19
C GLU A 167 -11.10 -23.39 12.61
N ILE A 168 -11.74 -22.27 12.94
CA ILE A 168 -11.75 -21.72 14.30
C ILE A 168 -12.25 -22.77 15.30
N LYS A 169 -13.37 -23.43 14.99
CA LYS A 169 -13.92 -24.51 15.84
C LYS A 169 -12.97 -25.70 15.94
N ARG A 170 -12.25 -26.03 14.86
CA ARG A 170 -11.23 -27.09 14.85
C ARG A 170 -10.08 -26.73 15.80
N ALA A 171 -9.50 -25.54 15.69
CA ALA A 171 -8.41 -25.07 16.54
C ALA A 171 -8.81 -25.08 18.02
N ILE A 172 -10.00 -24.57 18.35
CA ILE A 172 -10.54 -24.62 19.72
C ILE A 172 -10.66 -26.05 20.23
N LYS A 173 -11.18 -26.96 19.42
CA LYS A 173 -11.38 -28.35 19.83
C LYS A 173 -10.06 -29.11 20.03
N GLU A 174 -9.05 -28.85 19.20
CA GLU A 174 -7.73 -29.45 19.34
C GLU A 174 -7.07 -29.01 20.64
N LYS A 175 -7.15 -27.72 20.97
CA LYS A 175 -6.58 -27.17 22.21
C LYS A 175 -7.31 -27.59 23.48
N LEU A 176 -8.63 -27.79 23.44
CA LEU A 176 -9.40 -28.32 24.57
C LEU A 176 -9.17 -29.83 24.83
N ARG A 177 -8.43 -30.53 23.97
CA ARG A 177 -8.10 -31.96 24.12
C ARG A 177 -6.72 -32.20 24.72
N GLU A 178 -5.85 -31.19 24.69
CA GLU A 178 -4.52 -31.17 25.34
C GLU A 178 -4.66 -30.90 26.85
#